data_AF-A0A7X6P753-F1
#
_entry.id   AF-A0A7X6P753-F1
#
_cell.length_a   1.000
_cell.length_b   1.000
_cell.length_c   1.000
_cell.angle_alpha   90.00
_cell.angle_beta   90.00
_cell.angle_gamma   90.00
#
_symmetry.space_group_name_H-M   'P 1'
#
loop_
_entity.id
_entity.type
_entity.pdbx_description
1 polymer ?
#
loop_
_entity_poly.entity_id
_entity_poly.type
_entity_poly.pdbx_seq_one_letter_code
_entity_poly.pdbx_strand_id
1 'polypeptide(L)'
;MNGYARTVGTVQPAGWTTAMSGADENIAPLEMPDWGDKILAKADLMTTMEDDVFTSQNDIIADGFYYTEGSLSISSATFSGDVVIVANGDITLNVDTIINNGRILLYSETGNITVNGTQVELSGVVYAPNGRITLNAYDMTINGRVVADEFSYSGSILKIIADEADLQLFEELPEVTINASSQQVSVGDSAYFYITLPEETPYEINFRLNGEAVNINFPENEISGYYYLNTDQMGEYVFGAYVTLTYGEFSLGSSTILVSEVVTPTQEPTPTVTPTPVVTDIPEPTVTVTPTPIPVDEEQDSDADGVPDVYEIEFGTDPYNPDTDGDGLYDFIELLIGYDPLSTDSDGNGILDGDEDLDSDGLTNANELLLGTSITFADTDGDGLSDGDELSVYFSDPLVIDTDGDGISDGDEILIGKSPSDATDGEYKIAQTTEQPIHNTEDSAITSVEVSVELANYIDSVLEINDMYGRDVYSTDVVGRLGSPIGFECQEDFNEALIVIHYDESALGDTQEENLGVLWYDEESGFYIMQDQAVLDVEANTVTLELSHFSTYVLVDIEIWNSVGPIDYDVPTTEHYYDFYFALDVSRNMTIQQ
;
A
#
# COMPACT_ATOMS: atom_id res chain seq x y z
N MET A 1 -26.02 -12.67 6.46
CA MET A 1 -25.79 -12.40 5.03
C MET A 1 -26.10 -10.93 4.82
N ASN A 2 -25.08 -10.10 4.59
CA ASN A 2 -25.24 -8.72 4.12
C ASN A 2 -24.80 -8.69 2.64
N GLY A 3 -25.60 -9.26 1.75
CA GLY A 3 -25.32 -9.31 0.32
C GLY A 3 -26.60 -9.53 -0.48
N TYR A 4 -26.76 -8.80 -1.59
CA TYR A 4 -27.93 -8.87 -2.47
C TYR A 4 -27.71 -9.93 -3.56
N ALA A 5 -28.72 -10.77 -3.82
CA ALA A 5 -28.77 -11.61 -5.02
C ALA A 5 -29.77 -10.98 -6.01
N ARG A 6 -29.30 -10.56 -7.18
CA ARG A 6 -30.15 -10.04 -8.28
C ARG A 6 -30.29 -11.11 -9.35
N THR A 7 -31.51 -11.61 -9.60
CA THR A 7 -31.76 -12.66 -10.59
C THR A 7 -33.00 -12.35 -11.43
N VAL A 8 -32.93 -12.53 -12.75
CA VAL A 8 -34.09 -12.39 -13.67
C VAL A 8 -34.76 -13.77 -13.95
N GLY A 9 -34.29 -14.84 -13.30
CA GLY A 9 -34.76 -16.23 -13.47
C GLY A 9 -35.12 -16.93 -12.15
N THR A 10 -35.49 -18.22 -12.23
CA THR A 10 -35.80 -19.04 -11.05
C THR A 10 -34.52 -19.51 -10.35
N VAL A 11 -34.23 -18.97 -9.17
CA VAL A 11 -33.30 -19.61 -8.23
C VAL A 11 -34.05 -20.77 -7.56
N GLN A 12 -33.59 -22.00 -7.77
CA GLN A 12 -34.09 -23.18 -7.04
C GLN A 12 -33.06 -23.60 -6.00
N PRO A 13 -33.10 -23.03 -4.79
CA PRO A 13 -32.19 -23.46 -3.75
C PRO A 13 -32.72 -24.77 -3.12
N ALA A 14 -31.90 -25.81 -3.14
CA ALA A 14 -32.19 -27.07 -2.44
C ALA A 14 -31.21 -27.21 -1.26
N GLY A 15 -31.53 -26.60 -0.13
CA GLY A 15 -30.73 -26.61 1.11
C GLY A 15 -31.59 -26.47 2.36
N TRP A 16 -31.04 -26.79 3.54
CA TRP A 16 -31.79 -26.88 4.81
C TRP A 16 -32.20 -25.51 5.38
N THR A 17 -31.64 -24.43 4.85
CA THR A 17 -31.99 -23.03 5.16
C THR A 17 -31.84 -22.19 3.90
N THR A 18 -32.90 -21.49 3.54
CA THR A 18 -32.90 -20.46 2.49
C THR A 18 -33.51 -19.19 3.07
N ALA A 19 -32.68 -18.17 3.27
CA ALA A 19 -33.11 -16.84 3.64
C ALA A 19 -32.67 -15.90 2.51
N MET A 20 -33.61 -15.53 1.63
CA MET A 20 -33.44 -14.42 0.70
C MET A 20 -34.18 -13.22 1.28
N SER A 21 -33.45 -12.16 1.63
CA SER A 21 -34.02 -10.87 2.04
C SER A 21 -33.75 -9.82 0.97
N GLY A 22 -34.77 -9.06 0.55
CA GLY A 22 -34.59 -7.90 -0.34
C GLY A 22 -34.71 -8.18 -1.83
N ALA A 23 -35.74 -8.90 -2.28
CA ALA A 23 -36.14 -8.87 -3.68
C ALA A 23 -36.95 -7.58 -3.93
N ASP A 24 -36.40 -6.63 -4.68
CA ASP A 24 -37.16 -5.47 -5.16
C ASP A 24 -37.85 -5.84 -6.48
N GLU A 25 -39.17 -6.01 -6.41
CA GLU A 25 -40.03 -6.44 -7.52
C GLU A 25 -40.16 -5.39 -8.63
N ASN A 26 -39.60 -4.18 -8.45
CA ASN A 26 -39.73 -3.05 -9.39
C ASN A 26 -38.44 -2.68 -10.12
N ILE A 27 -37.36 -3.44 -9.98
CA ILE A 27 -36.10 -3.18 -10.69
C ILE A 27 -36.24 -3.58 -12.17
N ALA A 28 -35.79 -2.69 -13.06
CA ALA A 28 -35.74 -2.98 -14.49
C ALA A 28 -34.87 -4.23 -14.74
N PRO A 29 -35.21 -5.10 -15.71
CA PRO A 29 -34.38 -6.25 -16.04
C PRO A 29 -32.94 -5.79 -16.29
N LEU A 30 -31.98 -6.40 -15.59
CA LEU A 30 -30.57 -6.18 -15.88
C LEU A 30 -30.30 -6.85 -17.24
N GLU A 31 -29.85 -6.06 -18.22
CA GLU A 31 -29.39 -6.60 -19.49
C GLU A 31 -28.16 -7.47 -19.22
N MET A 32 -28.10 -8.66 -19.85
CA MET A 32 -26.95 -9.55 -19.73
C MET A 32 -25.71 -8.79 -20.23
N PRO A 33 -24.65 -8.66 -19.42
CA PRO A 33 -23.46 -7.97 -19.87
C PRO A 33 -22.84 -8.73 -21.03
N ASP A 34 -22.48 -8.03 -22.10
CA ASP A 34 -21.85 -8.64 -23.27
C ASP A 34 -20.32 -8.63 -23.10
N TRP A 35 -19.83 -9.56 -22.29
CA TRP A 35 -18.39 -9.73 -22.06
C TRP A 35 -17.74 -10.69 -23.06
N GLY A 36 -18.53 -11.41 -23.87
CA GLY A 36 -18.03 -12.49 -24.72
C GLY A 36 -16.99 -12.01 -25.73
N ASP A 37 -17.34 -10.97 -26.49
CA ASP A 37 -16.45 -10.39 -27.50
C ASP A 37 -15.16 -9.84 -26.88
N LYS A 38 -15.21 -9.32 -25.64
CA LYS A 38 -14.03 -8.78 -24.95
C LYS A 38 -13.11 -9.88 -24.40
N ILE A 39 -13.68 -10.94 -23.85
CA ILE A 39 -12.93 -12.12 -23.42
C ILE A 39 -12.27 -12.78 -24.64
N LEU A 40 -13.00 -12.91 -25.75
CA LEU A 40 -12.50 -13.48 -27.00
C LEU A 40 -11.58 -12.54 -27.78
N ALA A 41 -11.64 -11.22 -27.60
CA ALA A 41 -10.68 -10.29 -28.22
C ALA A 41 -9.25 -10.53 -27.71
N LYS A 42 -9.12 -11.10 -26.51
CA LYS A 42 -7.83 -11.52 -25.95
C LYS A 42 -7.35 -12.85 -26.59
N ALA A 43 -8.16 -13.58 -27.38
CA ALA A 43 -7.87 -14.88 -28.04
C ALA A 43 -6.53 -14.98 -28.78
N ASP A 44 -6.09 -13.90 -29.43
CA ASP A 44 -4.85 -13.89 -30.22
C ASP A 44 -3.58 -13.98 -29.36
N LEU A 45 -3.71 -13.86 -28.02
CA LEU A 45 -2.63 -14.01 -27.03
C LEU A 45 -2.41 -15.47 -26.60
N MET A 46 -3.17 -16.44 -27.14
CA MET A 46 -3.53 -17.64 -26.40
C MET A 46 -3.10 -18.94 -27.07
N THR A 47 -2.72 -19.95 -26.27
CA THR A 47 -2.31 -21.26 -26.77
C THR A 47 -3.55 -22.10 -27.07
N THR A 48 -3.75 -22.50 -28.32
CA THR A 48 -4.82 -23.44 -28.68
C THR A 48 -4.51 -24.82 -28.12
N MET A 49 -5.44 -25.42 -27.39
CA MET A 49 -5.32 -26.81 -26.92
C MET A 49 -5.86 -27.79 -27.96
N GLU A 50 -5.21 -28.94 -28.10
CA GLU A 50 -5.68 -30.06 -28.94
C GLU A 50 -6.48 -31.12 -28.14
N ASP A 51 -6.51 -31.06 -26.80
CA ASP A 51 -7.14 -32.08 -25.94
C ASP A 51 -8.24 -31.49 -25.02
N ASP A 52 -9.43 -32.10 -25.05
CA ASP A 52 -10.67 -31.60 -24.40
C ASP A 52 -10.91 -32.12 -22.96
N VAL A 53 -9.96 -32.86 -22.36
CA VAL A 53 -10.12 -33.48 -21.03
C VAL A 53 -8.83 -33.44 -20.20
N PHE A 54 -8.88 -32.80 -19.03
CA PHE A 54 -7.79 -32.80 -18.05
C PHE A 54 -8.18 -33.66 -16.85
N THR A 55 -7.45 -34.74 -16.60
CA THR A 55 -7.68 -35.60 -15.44
C THR A 55 -6.37 -35.92 -14.74
N SER A 56 -6.26 -35.51 -13.48
CA SER A 56 -5.16 -35.83 -12.56
C SER A 56 -5.72 -36.47 -11.29
N GLN A 57 -4.99 -37.40 -10.67
CA GLN A 57 -5.40 -37.95 -9.36
C GLN A 57 -4.94 -37.08 -8.18
N ASN A 58 -4.10 -36.08 -8.43
CA ASN A 58 -3.51 -35.20 -7.42
C ASN A 58 -3.91 -33.75 -7.75
N ASP A 59 -2.94 -32.85 -7.86
CA ASP A 59 -3.16 -31.44 -8.09
C ASP A 59 -3.10 -31.11 -9.59
N ILE A 60 -3.89 -30.11 -10.00
CA ILE A 60 -3.75 -29.41 -11.27
C ILE A 60 -3.42 -27.96 -10.93
N ILE A 61 -2.27 -27.49 -11.43
CA ILE A 61 -1.89 -26.08 -11.42
C ILE A 61 -2.03 -25.60 -12.85
N ALA A 62 -2.88 -24.61 -13.09
CA ALA A 62 -3.15 -24.06 -14.41
C ALA A 62 -2.93 -22.55 -14.37
N ASP A 63 -2.05 -22.07 -15.24
CA ASP A 63 -1.81 -20.64 -15.43
C ASP A 63 -1.98 -20.29 -16.91
N GLY A 64 -2.50 -19.10 -17.20
CA GLY A 64 -2.70 -18.58 -18.57
C GLY A 64 -4.09 -18.85 -19.15
N PHE A 65 -4.21 -18.87 -20.48
CA PHE A 65 -5.51 -18.98 -21.16
C PHE A 65 -5.68 -20.29 -21.92
N TYR A 66 -6.89 -20.85 -21.84
CA TYR A 66 -7.29 -22.10 -22.48
C TYR A 66 -8.61 -21.95 -23.24
N TYR A 67 -8.61 -22.31 -24.54
CA TYR A 67 -9.79 -22.35 -25.39
C TYR A 67 -10.10 -23.78 -25.87
N THR A 68 -11.38 -24.17 -25.88
CA THR A 68 -11.86 -25.31 -26.65
C THR A 68 -13.13 -24.99 -27.44
N GLU A 69 -13.18 -25.48 -28.68
CA GLU A 69 -14.37 -25.47 -29.55
C GLU A 69 -15.46 -26.45 -29.06
N GLY A 70 -15.14 -27.29 -28.09
CA GLY A 70 -16.03 -28.32 -27.52
C GLY A 70 -16.41 -28.04 -26.06
N SER A 71 -16.77 -29.11 -25.35
CA SER A 71 -16.95 -29.06 -23.90
C SER A 71 -15.65 -29.44 -23.20
N LEU A 72 -15.36 -28.82 -22.06
CA LEU A 72 -14.19 -29.09 -21.24
C LEU A 72 -14.57 -29.79 -19.93
N SER A 73 -13.84 -30.85 -19.58
CA SER A 73 -13.93 -31.45 -18.25
C SER A 73 -12.56 -31.48 -17.56
N ILE A 74 -12.52 -30.92 -16.35
CA ILE A 74 -11.36 -30.91 -15.46
C ILE A 74 -11.71 -31.75 -14.24
N SER A 75 -10.84 -32.71 -13.90
CA SER A 75 -11.01 -33.56 -12.71
C SER A 75 -9.69 -33.70 -11.95
N SER A 76 -9.65 -33.23 -10.71
CA SER A 76 -8.49 -33.33 -9.81
C SER A 76 -8.90 -33.39 -8.34
N ALA A 77 -7.97 -33.70 -7.44
CA ALA A 77 -8.20 -33.52 -6.00
C ALA A 77 -8.12 -32.03 -5.65
N THR A 78 -7.08 -31.36 -6.17
CA THR A 78 -6.85 -29.92 -5.97
C THR A 78 -6.77 -29.20 -7.31
N PHE A 79 -7.30 -27.99 -7.38
CA PHE A 79 -7.10 -27.08 -8.51
C PHE A 79 -6.62 -25.71 -8.01
N SER A 80 -5.62 -25.12 -8.67
CA SER A 80 -5.11 -23.78 -8.34
C SER A 80 -4.46 -23.11 -9.55
N GLY A 81 -4.29 -21.80 -9.48
CA GLY A 81 -3.55 -20.99 -10.47
C GLY A 81 -4.32 -19.77 -10.96
N ASP A 82 -3.68 -18.99 -11.81
CA ASP A 82 -4.22 -17.76 -12.42
C ASP A 82 -4.58 -18.02 -13.89
N VAL A 83 -5.87 -18.25 -14.15
CA VAL A 83 -6.31 -18.96 -15.36
C VAL A 83 -7.62 -18.46 -15.94
N VAL A 84 -7.64 -18.37 -17.26
CA VAL A 84 -8.84 -18.09 -18.06
C VAL A 84 -9.19 -19.29 -18.91
N ILE A 85 -10.39 -19.83 -18.73
CA ILE A 85 -10.87 -21.03 -19.40
C ILE A 85 -12.13 -20.69 -20.18
N VAL A 86 -12.07 -20.89 -21.49
CA VAL A 86 -13.16 -20.62 -22.41
C VAL A 86 -13.53 -21.90 -23.15
N ALA A 87 -14.81 -22.23 -23.15
CA ALA A 87 -15.35 -23.34 -23.93
C ALA A 87 -16.56 -22.87 -24.73
N ASN A 88 -16.61 -23.25 -26.01
CA ASN A 88 -17.81 -23.06 -26.80
C ASN A 88 -18.98 -23.90 -26.22
N GLY A 89 -18.67 -25.10 -25.71
CA GLY A 89 -19.59 -26.03 -25.04
C GLY A 89 -19.56 -25.94 -23.50
N ASP A 90 -19.95 -27.02 -22.83
CA ASP A 90 -20.04 -27.08 -21.36
C ASP A 90 -18.66 -27.06 -20.68
N ILE A 91 -18.55 -26.42 -19.52
CA ILE A 91 -17.38 -26.54 -18.62
C ILE A 91 -17.78 -27.34 -17.40
N THR A 92 -17.05 -28.40 -17.08
CA THR A 92 -17.24 -29.17 -15.83
C THR A 92 -15.94 -29.23 -15.04
N LEU A 93 -15.94 -28.64 -13.85
CA LEU A 93 -14.86 -28.69 -12.88
C LEU A 93 -15.24 -29.66 -11.74
N ASN A 94 -14.53 -30.78 -11.62
CA ASN A 94 -14.68 -31.76 -10.54
C ASN A 94 -13.44 -31.73 -9.65
N VAL A 95 -13.52 -31.08 -8.50
CA VAL A 95 -12.38 -30.84 -7.59
C VAL A 95 -12.77 -31.12 -6.16
N ASP A 96 -11.90 -31.66 -5.31
CA ASP A 96 -12.22 -31.74 -3.88
C ASP A 96 -12.07 -30.36 -3.22
N THR A 97 -11.00 -29.63 -3.60
CA THR A 97 -10.65 -28.29 -3.11
C THR A 97 -10.07 -27.40 -4.22
N ILE A 98 -10.36 -26.10 -4.15
CA ILE A 98 -9.63 -25.05 -4.89
C ILE A 98 -8.75 -24.29 -3.89
N ILE A 99 -7.47 -24.12 -4.21
CA ILE A 99 -6.54 -23.32 -3.39
C ILE A 99 -6.37 -21.95 -4.07
N ASN A 100 -6.65 -20.90 -3.32
CA ASN A 100 -6.72 -19.52 -3.79
C ASN A 100 -5.32 -18.89 -3.95
N ASN A 101 -4.73 -19.01 -5.13
CA ASN A 101 -3.41 -18.45 -5.47
C ASN A 101 -3.42 -17.55 -6.73
N GLY A 102 -4.59 -17.22 -7.29
CA GLY A 102 -4.73 -16.50 -8.56
C GLY A 102 -6.19 -16.27 -8.97
N ARG A 103 -6.44 -15.51 -10.05
CA ARG A 103 -7.80 -15.25 -10.55
C ARG A 103 -8.23 -16.34 -11.53
N ILE A 104 -9.45 -16.84 -11.37
CA ILE A 104 -10.02 -17.90 -12.21
C ILE A 104 -11.21 -17.32 -12.98
N LEU A 105 -11.15 -17.37 -14.32
CA LEU A 105 -12.27 -17.04 -15.19
C LEU A 105 -12.75 -18.30 -15.91
N LEU A 106 -14.02 -18.67 -15.73
CA LEU A 106 -14.68 -19.74 -16.47
C LEU A 106 -15.75 -19.13 -17.37
N TYR A 107 -15.59 -19.26 -18.70
CA TYR A 107 -16.54 -18.74 -19.67
C TYR A 107 -17.05 -19.83 -20.62
N SER A 108 -18.37 -20.06 -20.62
CA SER A 108 -19.03 -20.91 -21.60
C SER A 108 -19.85 -20.07 -22.57
N GLU A 109 -19.51 -20.12 -23.86
CA GLU A 109 -20.17 -19.30 -24.90
C GLU A 109 -21.64 -19.73 -25.11
N THR A 110 -21.87 -21.05 -25.21
CA THR A 110 -23.19 -21.62 -25.52
C THR A 110 -23.64 -22.73 -24.57
N GLY A 111 -22.77 -23.17 -23.65
CA GLY A 111 -22.98 -24.30 -22.76
C GLY A 111 -23.22 -23.91 -21.31
N ASN A 112 -23.24 -24.92 -20.45
CA ASN A 112 -23.41 -24.80 -19.01
C ASN A 112 -22.06 -24.86 -18.30
N ILE A 113 -21.98 -24.26 -17.12
CA ILE A 113 -20.82 -24.42 -16.24
C ILE A 113 -21.26 -25.20 -15.00
N THR A 114 -20.54 -26.28 -14.68
CA THR A 114 -20.76 -27.08 -13.47
C THR A 114 -19.48 -27.10 -12.64
N VAL A 115 -19.57 -26.67 -11.39
CA VAL A 115 -18.48 -26.76 -10.41
C VAL A 115 -18.90 -27.72 -9.30
N ASN A 116 -18.21 -28.85 -9.20
CA ASN A 116 -18.43 -29.87 -8.18
C ASN A 116 -17.24 -29.90 -7.22
N GLY A 117 -17.50 -29.90 -5.91
CA GLY A 117 -16.47 -30.16 -4.91
C GLY A 117 -16.94 -30.33 -3.47
N THR A 118 -15.99 -30.32 -2.53
CA THR A 118 -16.30 -30.41 -1.09
C THR A 118 -16.20 -29.04 -0.43
N GLN A 119 -15.03 -28.41 -0.51
CA GLN A 119 -14.77 -27.04 -0.04
C GLN A 119 -14.17 -26.25 -1.20
N VAL A 120 -14.94 -25.32 -1.76
CA VAL A 120 -14.54 -24.58 -2.96
C VAL A 120 -14.43 -23.10 -2.62
N GLU A 121 -13.23 -22.55 -2.75
CA GLU A 121 -12.98 -21.11 -2.72
C GLU A 121 -12.40 -20.69 -4.07
N LEU A 122 -13.17 -19.96 -4.86
CA LEU A 122 -12.80 -19.49 -6.19
C LEU A 122 -12.75 -17.97 -6.18
N SER A 123 -11.61 -17.40 -6.57
CA SER A 123 -11.47 -15.96 -6.78
C SER A 123 -11.56 -15.67 -8.27
N GLY A 124 -12.49 -14.83 -8.71
CA GLY A 124 -12.69 -14.49 -10.12
C GLY A 124 -14.12 -14.74 -10.64
N VAL A 125 -14.26 -14.93 -11.96
CA VAL A 125 -15.54 -14.81 -12.66
C VAL A 125 -16.03 -16.11 -13.27
N VAL A 126 -17.28 -16.46 -13.04
CA VAL A 126 -17.96 -17.59 -13.70
C VAL A 126 -19.07 -17.04 -14.58
N TYR A 127 -18.92 -17.16 -15.90
CA TYR A 127 -19.74 -16.50 -16.91
C TYR A 127 -20.34 -17.50 -17.91
N ALA A 128 -21.66 -17.62 -17.94
CA ALA A 128 -22.41 -18.46 -18.89
C ALA A 128 -23.66 -17.72 -19.39
N PRO A 129 -23.51 -16.70 -20.26
CA PRO A 129 -24.59 -15.77 -20.63
C PRO A 129 -25.78 -16.45 -21.30
N ASN A 130 -25.58 -17.62 -21.90
CA ASN A 130 -26.62 -18.39 -22.60
C ASN A 130 -26.91 -19.75 -21.94
N GLY A 131 -26.39 -19.99 -20.74
CA GLY A 131 -26.41 -21.31 -20.12
C GLY A 131 -26.66 -21.30 -18.62
N ARG A 132 -26.69 -22.49 -18.03
CA ARG A 132 -26.86 -22.68 -16.60
C ARG A 132 -25.50 -22.76 -15.91
N ILE A 133 -25.33 -22.02 -14.82
CA ILE A 133 -24.28 -22.27 -13.83
C ILE A 133 -24.85 -23.15 -12.71
N THR A 134 -24.19 -24.29 -12.47
CA THR A 134 -24.53 -25.24 -11.40
C THR A 134 -23.36 -25.38 -10.43
N LEU A 135 -23.58 -25.01 -9.18
CA LEU A 135 -22.58 -25.04 -8.11
C LEU A 135 -22.96 -26.13 -7.09
N ASN A 136 -22.13 -27.16 -6.97
CA ASN A 136 -22.37 -28.32 -6.11
C ASN A 136 -21.19 -28.52 -5.14
N ALA A 137 -21.27 -27.96 -3.93
CA ALA A 137 -20.28 -28.22 -2.89
C ALA A 137 -20.90 -28.18 -1.49
N TYR A 138 -20.21 -28.71 -0.48
CA TYR A 138 -20.70 -28.59 0.91
C TYR A 138 -20.60 -27.13 1.36
N ASP A 139 -19.41 -26.53 1.21
CA ASP A 139 -19.17 -25.10 1.42
C ASP A 139 -18.55 -24.49 0.16
N MET A 140 -19.13 -23.39 -0.32
CA MET A 140 -18.66 -22.67 -1.50
C MET A 140 -18.55 -21.16 -1.24
N THR A 141 -17.39 -20.60 -1.53
CA THR A 141 -17.12 -19.16 -1.56
C THR A 141 -16.65 -18.79 -2.96
N ILE A 142 -17.30 -17.81 -3.58
CA ILE A 142 -16.83 -17.15 -4.79
C ILE A 142 -16.44 -15.71 -4.41
N ASN A 143 -15.15 -15.41 -4.41
CA ASN A 143 -14.63 -14.04 -4.30
C ASN A 143 -14.57 -13.46 -5.74
N GLY A 144 -15.75 -13.15 -6.27
CA GLY A 144 -15.92 -12.52 -7.57
C GLY A 144 -17.36 -12.59 -8.07
N ARG A 145 -17.54 -12.66 -9.39
CA ARG A 145 -18.86 -12.54 -10.04
C ARG A 145 -19.35 -13.85 -10.67
N VAL A 146 -20.66 -14.11 -10.53
CA VAL A 146 -21.35 -15.22 -11.20
C VAL A 146 -22.46 -14.65 -12.07
N VAL A 147 -22.37 -14.88 -13.38
CA VAL A 147 -23.29 -14.31 -14.37
C VAL A 147 -23.78 -15.40 -15.31
N ALA A 148 -25.08 -15.66 -15.33
CA ALA A 148 -25.69 -16.75 -16.12
C ALA A 148 -27.13 -16.48 -16.50
N ASP A 149 -27.61 -17.16 -17.55
CA ASP A 149 -29.04 -17.23 -17.88
C ASP A 149 -29.82 -17.98 -16.78
N GLU A 150 -29.24 -19.06 -16.24
CA GLU A 150 -29.82 -19.80 -15.14
C GLU A 150 -28.79 -20.17 -14.06
N PHE A 151 -29.19 -20.12 -12.80
CA PHE A 151 -28.31 -20.42 -11.67
C PHE A 151 -28.92 -21.50 -10.77
N SER A 152 -28.11 -22.49 -10.40
CA SER A 152 -28.48 -23.55 -9.45
C SER A 152 -27.34 -23.80 -8.47
N TYR A 153 -27.70 -23.92 -7.19
CA TYR A 153 -26.76 -24.28 -6.13
C TYR A 153 -27.32 -25.44 -5.28
N SER A 154 -26.46 -26.42 -5.00
CA SER A 154 -26.75 -27.56 -4.14
C SER A 154 -25.64 -27.75 -3.11
N GLY A 155 -25.89 -27.36 -1.87
CA GLY A 155 -24.90 -27.39 -0.80
C GLY A 155 -25.36 -26.83 0.54
N SER A 156 -24.46 -26.69 1.51
CA SER A 156 -24.76 -26.14 2.84
C SER A 156 -24.61 -24.63 2.89
N ILE A 157 -23.50 -24.09 2.40
CA ILE A 157 -23.19 -22.64 2.45
C ILE A 157 -22.70 -22.15 1.09
N LEU A 158 -23.35 -21.11 0.56
CA LEU A 158 -22.88 -20.35 -0.61
C LEU A 158 -22.61 -18.90 -0.19
N LYS A 159 -21.39 -18.43 -0.38
CA LYS A 159 -20.96 -17.03 -0.25
C LYS A 159 -20.50 -16.54 -1.63
N ILE A 160 -21.01 -15.41 -2.10
CA ILE A 160 -20.52 -14.72 -3.30
C ILE A 160 -20.22 -13.28 -2.89
N ILE A 161 -18.99 -12.83 -3.10
CA ILE A 161 -18.48 -11.50 -2.76
C ILE A 161 -17.94 -10.91 -4.05
N ALA A 162 -18.59 -9.89 -4.59
CA ALA A 162 -18.16 -9.25 -5.84
C ALA A 162 -17.41 -7.96 -5.51
N ASP A 163 -16.42 -7.64 -6.34
CA ASP A 163 -15.58 -6.44 -6.28
C ASP A 163 -15.59 -5.72 -7.65
N GLU A 164 -15.29 -4.42 -7.70
CA GLU A 164 -15.17 -3.69 -8.98
C GLU A 164 -13.92 -4.11 -9.76
N ALA A 165 -12.84 -4.51 -9.08
CA ALA A 165 -11.63 -5.06 -9.69
C ALA A 165 -11.91 -6.34 -10.49
N ASP A 166 -13.02 -7.06 -10.24
CA ASP A 166 -13.45 -8.20 -11.06
C ASP A 166 -13.73 -7.79 -12.53
N LEU A 167 -14.05 -6.51 -12.77
CA LEU A 167 -14.42 -5.99 -14.09
C LEU A 167 -13.23 -5.60 -14.97
N GLN A 168 -12.05 -5.39 -14.38
CA GLN A 168 -10.79 -5.10 -15.09
C GLN A 168 -10.45 -6.18 -16.13
N LEU A 169 -10.85 -7.44 -15.89
CA LEU A 169 -10.71 -8.54 -16.84
C LEU A 169 -11.44 -8.30 -18.18
N PHE A 170 -12.46 -7.43 -18.18
CA PHE A 170 -13.34 -7.13 -19.32
C PHE A 170 -13.15 -5.70 -19.86
N GLU A 171 -12.07 -5.01 -19.53
CA GLU A 171 -11.71 -3.73 -20.13
C GLU A 171 -11.08 -3.91 -21.51
N GLU A 172 -11.32 -2.95 -22.42
CA GLU A 172 -10.73 -2.99 -23.76
C GLU A 172 -9.23 -2.72 -23.66
N LEU A 173 -8.41 -3.60 -24.24
CA LEU A 173 -6.97 -3.35 -24.28
C LEU A 173 -6.71 -2.08 -25.10
N PRO A 174 -5.75 -1.23 -24.67
CA PRO A 174 -5.46 0.02 -25.35
C PRO A 174 -4.94 -0.20 -26.80
N GLU A 175 -5.31 0.68 -27.74
CA GLU A 175 -4.77 0.63 -29.11
C GLU A 175 -3.27 1.00 -29.13
N VAL A 176 -2.42 0.08 -29.61
CA VAL A 176 -0.97 0.31 -29.77
C VAL A 176 -0.62 0.58 -31.23
N THR A 177 0.10 1.68 -31.49
CA THR A 177 0.54 2.04 -32.87
C THR A 177 2.04 1.78 -33.05
N ILE A 178 2.41 1.05 -34.11
CA ILE A 178 3.81 0.74 -34.43
C ILE A 178 4.21 1.38 -35.77
N ASN A 179 5.22 2.25 -35.75
CA ASN A 179 5.80 2.88 -36.94
C ASN A 179 7.24 2.37 -37.15
N ALA A 180 7.59 1.97 -38.38
CA ALA A 180 8.92 1.49 -38.72
C ALA A 180 9.60 2.41 -39.76
N SER A 181 10.91 2.63 -39.63
CA SER A 181 11.70 3.43 -40.59
C SER A 181 11.76 2.78 -41.97
N SER A 182 11.54 1.47 -42.06
CA SER A 182 11.31 0.73 -43.30
C SER A 182 10.52 -0.55 -43.05
N GLN A 183 9.58 -0.87 -43.95
CA GLN A 183 8.82 -2.13 -43.90
C GLN A 183 9.58 -3.32 -44.52
N GLN A 184 10.72 -3.07 -45.19
CA GLN A 184 11.63 -4.08 -45.73
C GLN A 184 13.09 -3.65 -45.54
N VAL A 185 13.94 -4.55 -45.05
CA VAL A 185 15.34 -4.26 -44.73
C VAL A 185 16.24 -5.30 -45.39
N SER A 186 17.28 -4.87 -46.08
CA SER A 186 18.22 -5.75 -46.77
C SER A 186 19.33 -6.24 -45.82
N VAL A 187 19.98 -7.35 -46.17
CA VAL A 187 21.11 -7.90 -45.39
C VAL A 187 22.22 -6.86 -45.26
N GLY A 188 22.54 -6.48 -44.02
CA GLY A 188 23.56 -5.48 -43.69
C GLY A 188 23.04 -4.07 -43.42
N ASP A 189 21.75 -3.82 -43.61
CA ASP A 189 21.09 -2.58 -43.23
C ASP A 189 20.41 -2.71 -41.85
N SER A 190 20.15 -1.57 -41.21
CA SER A 190 19.42 -1.49 -39.94
C SER A 190 18.07 -0.80 -40.15
N ALA A 191 17.08 -1.16 -39.34
CA ALA A 191 15.81 -0.42 -39.24
C ALA A 191 15.52 -0.04 -37.80
N TYR A 192 14.74 1.02 -37.66
CA TYR A 192 14.28 1.60 -36.41
C TYR A 192 12.77 1.46 -36.32
N PHE A 193 12.27 1.25 -35.12
CA PHE A 193 10.84 1.19 -34.83
C PHE A 193 10.50 2.27 -33.81
N TYR A 194 9.24 2.69 -33.80
CA TYR A 194 8.64 3.62 -32.86
C TYR A 194 7.30 3.02 -32.45
N ILE A 195 7.03 2.94 -31.16
CA ILE A 195 5.81 2.36 -30.61
C ILE A 195 5.18 3.42 -29.73
N THR A 196 3.92 3.74 -30.00
CA THR A 196 3.13 4.65 -29.16
C THR A 196 2.17 3.81 -28.34
N LEU A 197 2.32 3.89 -27.02
CA LEU A 197 1.41 3.32 -26.03
C LEU A 197 0.58 4.46 -25.43
N PRO A 198 -0.69 4.25 -25.10
CA PRO A 198 -1.44 5.22 -24.29
C PRO A 198 -0.95 5.21 -22.84
N GLU A 199 -1.08 6.35 -22.17
CA GLU A 199 -0.69 6.55 -20.78
C GLU A 199 -1.56 5.69 -19.84
N GLU A 200 -1.02 5.40 -18.64
CA GLU A 200 -1.72 4.83 -17.46
C GLU A 200 -1.62 3.31 -17.17
N THR A 201 -0.62 2.55 -17.66
CA THR A 201 -0.30 1.23 -17.05
C THR A 201 1.12 0.74 -17.37
N PRO A 202 1.80 0.01 -16.46
CA PRO A 202 3.09 -0.63 -16.75
C PRO A 202 2.88 -1.86 -17.64
N TYR A 203 3.59 -1.88 -18.76
CA TYR A 203 3.41 -2.85 -19.83
C TYR A 203 4.70 -3.67 -20.08
N GLU A 204 4.60 -4.99 -20.11
CA GLU A 204 5.69 -5.85 -20.61
C GLU A 204 5.56 -6.06 -22.12
N ILE A 205 6.52 -5.53 -22.89
CA ILE A 205 6.55 -5.61 -24.36
C ILE A 205 7.34 -6.83 -24.82
N ASN A 206 6.65 -7.80 -25.43
CA ASN A 206 7.25 -9.03 -25.93
C ASN A 206 7.42 -9.04 -27.46
N PHE A 207 8.66 -9.24 -27.95
CA PHE A 207 8.97 -9.30 -29.39
C PHE A 207 8.98 -10.73 -29.92
N ARG A 208 8.18 -11.00 -30.96
CA ARG A 208 8.14 -12.29 -31.67
C ARG A 208 8.40 -12.10 -33.16
N LEU A 209 9.20 -12.99 -33.76
CA LEU A 209 9.44 -13.02 -35.20
C LEU A 209 8.93 -14.35 -35.75
N ASN A 210 7.93 -14.30 -36.65
CA ASN A 210 7.24 -15.49 -37.17
C ASN A 210 6.73 -16.44 -36.07
N GLY A 211 6.36 -15.91 -34.90
CA GLY A 211 5.85 -16.68 -33.76
C GLY A 211 6.91 -17.22 -32.78
N GLU A 212 8.21 -17.07 -33.06
CA GLU A 212 9.28 -17.46 -32.13
C GLU A 212 9.92 -16.24 -31.44
N ALA A 213 10.32 -16.39 -30.17
CA ALA A 213 10.99 -15.34 -29.40
C ALA A 213 12.36 -15.00 -30.02
N VAL A 214 12.66 -13.71 -30.15
CA VAL A 214 13.94 -13.23 -30.71
C VAL A 214 14.75 -12.50 -29.67
N ASN A 215 16.04 -12.84 -29.57
CA ASN A 215 17.00 -12.06 -28.80
C ASN A 215 17.37 -10.78 -29.57
N ILE A 216 17.03 -9.64 -28.98
CA ILE A 216 17.47 -8.32 -29.43
C ILE A 216 18.82 -8.03 -28.78
N ASN A 217 19.85 -7.75 -29.59
CA ASN A 217 21.16 -7.37 -29.08
C ASN A 217 21.22 -5.84 -28.94
N PHE A 218 21.40 -5.37 -27.71
CA PHE A 218 21.66 -3.96 -27.41
C PHE A 218 23.18 -3.71 -27.51
N PRO A 219 23.63 -2.59 -28.09
CA PRO A 219 25.06 -2.26 -28.10
C PRO A 219 25.57 -2.06 -26.67
N GLU A 220 26.66 -2.74 -26.32
CA GLU A 220 27.24 -2.94 -24.97
C GLU A 220 27.66 -1.67 -24.17
N ASN A 221 27.27 -0.46 -24.57
CA ASN A 221 27.80 0.77 -23.98
C ASN A 221 26.78 1.76 -23.42
N GLU A 222 25.54 1.34 -23.15
CA GLU A 222 24.65 2.07 -22.24
C GLU A 222 23.87 1.07 -21.37
N ILE A 223 24.16 1.13 -20.06
CA ILE A 223 23.31 0.81 -18.90
C ILE A 223 22.46 -0.46 -19.02
N SER A 224 22.96 -1.54 -18.42
CA SER A 224 22.24 -2.80 -18.30
C SER A 224 21.21 -2.77 -17.15
N GLY A 225 19.93 -2.94 -17.48
CA GLY A 225 18.90 -3.52 -16.60
C GLY A 225 17.72 -2.61 -16.30
N TYR A 226 16.61 -2.81 -17.04
CA TYR A 226 15.29 -2.15 -16.95
C TYR A 226 15.28 -0.69 -17.41
N TYR A 227 14.70 -0.44 -18.58
CA TYR A 227 14.56 0.90 -19.16
C TYR A 227 13.29 1.56 -18.61
N TYR A 228 13.44 2.63 -17.84
CA TYR A 228 12.40 3.64 -17.63
C TYR A 228 12.44 4.63 -18.80
N LEU A 229 11.27 4.98 -19.33
CA LEU A 229 11.10 5.83 -20.49
C LEU A 229 10.89 7.28 -20.03
N ASN A 230 11.87 8.16 -20.26
CA ASN A 230 11.69 9.61 -20.06
C ASN A 230 10.83 10.20 -21.18
N THR A 231 9.85 11.02 -20.80
CA THR A 231 8.93 11.74 -21.69
C THR A 231 9.61 12.92 -22.38
N ASP A 232 9.25 13.18 -23.64
CA ASP A 232 9.43 14.51 -24.22
C ASP A 232 8.17 15.37 -24.02
N GLN A 233 8.29 16.68 -24.26
CA GLN A 233 7.30 17.72 -23.92
C GLN A 233 5.92 17.59 -24.64
N MET A 234 5.64 16.49 -25.31
CA MET A 234 4.35 16.22 -25.98
C MET A 234 3.70 14.89 -25.57
N GLY A 235 4.26 14.12 -24.62
CA GLY A 235 3.66 12.89 -24.13
C GLY A 235 3.79 11.68 -25.07
N GLU A 236 4.82 11.65 -25.93
CA GLU A 236 5.11 10.48 -26.78
C GLU A 236 6.29 9.67 -26.23
N TYR A 237 6.08 8.37 -25.98
CA TYR A 237 7.13 7.43 -25.62
C TYR A 237 7.93 6.97 -26.86
N VAL A 238 9.27 6.99 -26.80
CA VAL A 238 10.16 6.65 -27.92
C VAL A 238 11.03 5.44 -27.59
N PHE A 239 10.70 4.26 -28.12
CA PHE A 239 11.52 3.05 -28.00
C PHE A 239 12.32 2.75 -29.27
N GLY A 240 13.65 2.63 -29.19
CA GLY A 240 14.53 2.36 -30.34
C GLY A 240 15.29 1.04 -30.24
N ALA A 241 15.03 0.09 -31.15
CA ALA A 241 15.75 -1.19 -31.24
C ALA A 241 16.60 -1.31 -32.52
N TYR A 242 17.77 -1.95 -32.43
CA TYR A 242 18.68 -2.21 -33.54
C TYR A 242 18.67 -3.68 -33.93
N VAL A 243 18.38 -3.98 -35.20
CA VAL A 243 18.44 -5.35 -35.72
C VAL A 243 19.43 -5.41 -36.88
N THR A 244 20.44 -6.28 -36.77
CA THR A 244 21.41 -6.57 -37.85
C THR A 244 21.34 -8.06 -38.19
N LEU A 245 20.94 -8.40 -39.41
CA LEU A 245 20.82 -9.81 -39.84
C LEU A 245 22.01 -10.23 -40.71
N THR A 246 22.58 -11.39 -40.42
CA THR A 246 23.77 -11.91 -41.12
C THR A 246 23.42 -12.66 -42.42
N TYR A 247 22.21 -13.25 -42.56
CA TYR A 247 21.71 -13.86 -43.81
C TYR A 247 20.16 -13.92 -43.85
N GLY A 248 19.52 -13.61 -45.01
CA GLY A 248 18.07 -13.76 -45.27
C GLY A 248 17.39 -12.49 -45.79
N GLU A 249 16.17 -12.59 -46.36
CA GLU A 249 15.30 -11.41 -46.60
C GLU A 249 14.33 -11.24 -45.42
N PHE A 250 14.20 -10.00 -44.93
CA PHE A 250 13.26 -9.63 -43.87
C PHE A 250 12.04 -8.93 -44.48
N SER A 251 10.85 -9.48 -44.22
CA SER A 251 9.57 -8.84 -44.52
C SER A 251 8.73 -8.89 -43.26
N LEU A 252 8.25 -7.72 -42.80
CA LEU A 252 7.36 -7.62 -41.65
C LEU A 252 5.99 -8.19 -42.05
N GLY A 253 5.79 -9.49 -41.82
CA GLY A 253 4.48 -10.14 -41.86
C GLY A 253 4.06 -10.45 -40.43
N SER A 254 2.86 -9.98 -40.06
CA SER A 254 2.23 -10.01 -38.72
C SER A 254 2.90 -9.13 -37.66
N SER A 255 2.24 -8.02 -37.44
CA SER A 255 2.53 -6.81 -36.68
C SER A 255 1.91 -6.86 -35.28
N THR A 256 2.40 -7.72 -34.39
CA THR A 256 1.81 -7.81 -33.04
C THR A 256 2.88 -7.75 -31.97
N ILE A 257 2.82 -6.69 -31.17
CA ILE A 257 3.49 -6.56 -29.89
C ILE A 257 2.49 -7.07 -28.85
N LEU A 258 2.93 -7.97 -27.97
CA LEU A 258 2.11 -8.36 -26.82
C LEU A 258 2.50 -7.48 -25.65
N VAL A 259 1.48 -6.94 -25.01
CA VAL A 259 1.56 -6.09 -23.84
C VAL A 259 0.83 -6.82 -22.73
N SER A 260 1.53 -7.15 -21.64
CA SER A 260 0.94 -7.74 -20.44
C SER A 260 1.19 -6.82 -19.24
N GLU A 261 0.18 -6.67 -18.39
CA GLU A 261 0.35 -6.04 -17.07
C GLU A 261 1.26 -6.92 -16.20
N VAL A 262 2.12 -6.28 -15.43
CA VAL A 262 3.02 -6.96 -14.51
C VAL A 262 2.29 -7.14 -13.18
N VAL A 263 2.06 -8.39 -12.77
CA VAL A 263 1.56 -8.71 -11.42
C VAL A 263 2.73 -8.97 -10.46
N THR A 264 2.79 -8.20 -9.38
CA THR A 264 3.79 -8.30 -8.31
C THR A 264 3.42 -9.44 -7.35
N PRO A 265 4.28 -10.45 -7.10
CA PRO A 265 3.93 -11.57 -6.23
C PRO A 265 3.96 -11.19 -4.74
N THR A 266 2.86 -11.41 -4.03
CA THR A 266 2.71 -11.24 -2.57
C THR A 266 3.36 -12.40 -1.80
N GLN A 267 4.09 -12.12 -0.71
CA GLN A 267 4.76 -13.15 0.10
C GLN A 267 3.80 -13.95 1.00
N GLU A 268 4.04 -15.25 1.11
CA GLU A 268 3.22 -16.23 1.83
C GLU A 268 3.43 -16.17 3.36
N PRO A 269 2.37 -16.14 4.20
CA PRO A 269 2.52 -16.10 5.65
C PRO A 269 2.88 -17.46 6.28
N THR A 270 3.76 -17.42 7.28
CA THR A 270 4.25 -18.60 8.03
C THR A 270 3.25 -19.05 9.11
N PRO A 271 2.94 -20.35 9.27
CA PRO A 271 1.93 -20.81 10.23
C PRO A 271 2.44 -20.90 11.68
N THR A 272 1.69 -20.31 12.61
CA THR A 272 1.87 -20.40 14.07
C THR A 272 1.16 -21.62 14.67
N VAL A 273 1.81 -22.32 15.59
CA VAL A 273 1.35 -23.60 16.17
C VAL A 273 0.54 -23.38 17.46
N THR A 274 -0.69 -23.90 17.52
CA THR A 274 -1.55 -23.89 18.72
C THR A 274 -1.32 -25.14 19.59
N PRO A 275 -1.13 -25.03 20.92
CA PRO A 275 -1.03 -26.20 21.81
C PRO A 275 -2.40 -26.78 22.21
N THR A 276 -2.44 -28.10 22.35
CA THR A 276 -3.61 -28.92 22.71
C THR A 276 -3.83 -29.01 24.23
N PRO A 277 -5.07 -28.89 24.75
CA PRO A 277 -5.33 -29.14 26.18
C PRO A 277 -5.54 -30.63 26.51
N VAL A 278 -5.06 -31.03 27.69
CA VAL A 278 -5.18 -32.37 28.28
C VAL A 278 -6.36 -32.43 29.24
N VAL A 279 -7.15 -33.50 29.17
CA VAL A 279 -8.28 -33.80 30.08
C VAL A 279 -7.83 -34.77 31.18
N THR A 280 -8.19 -34.54 32.45
CA THR A 280 -8.48 -35.63 33.42
C THR A 280 -9.26 -35.20 34.68
N ASP A 281 -10.41 -35.87 34.88
CA ASP A 281 -11.13 -36.39 36.06
C ASP A 281 -11.49 -35.58 37.35
N ILE A 282 -12.73 -35.84 37.79
CA ILE A 282 -13.47 -35.54 39.06
C ILE A 282 -13.94 -36.93 39.62
N PRO A 283 -14.22 -37.23 40.94
CA PRO A 283 -14.71 -36.38 42.07
C PRO A 283 -14.22 -36.61 43.54
N GLU A 284 -14.59 -35.62 44.39
CA GLU A 284 -15.07 -35.60 45.82
C GLU A 284 -14.20 -36.04 47.04
N PRO A 285 -14.48 -35.61 48.32
CA PRO A 285 -15.33 -34.51 48.83
C PRO A 285 -14.67 -33.61 49.93
N THR A 286 -15.48 -32.63 50.35
CA THR A 286 -15.37 -31.48 51.27
C THR A 286 -14.58 -31.65 52.60
N VAL A 287 -13.75 -30.63 52.92
CA VAL A 287 -13.40 -30.25 54.29
C VAL A 287 -13.52 -28.73 54.44
N THR A 288 -14.41 -28.30 55.34
CA THR A 288 -14.62 -26.90 55.71
C THR A 288 -13.43 -26.40 56.52
N VAL A 289 -12.69 -25.41 56.00
CA VAL A 289 -11.70 -24.63 56.77
C VAL A 289 -12.04 -23.14 56.72
N THR A 290 -12.00 -22.55 57.90
CA THR A 290 -12.15 -21.14 58.25
C THR A 290 -11.25 -20.25 57.37
N PRO A 291 -11.74 -19.11 56.84
CA PRO A 291 -10.94 -18.28 55.94
C PRO A 291 -9.73 -17.69 56.67
N THR A 292 -8.56 -18.06 56.17
CA THR A 292 -7.31 -17.31 56.35
C THR A 292 -7.24 -16.37 55.13
N PRO A 293 -6.85 -15.09 55.27
CA PRO A 293 -6.82 -14.17 54.14
C PRO A 293 -5.96 -14.76 53.01
N ILE A 294 -6.58 -14.89 51.85
CA ILE A 294 -5.92 -15.28 50.61
C ILE A 294 -4.97 -14.13 50.24
N PRO A 295 -3.73 -14.39 49.82
CA PRO A 295 -2.93 -13.36 49.16
C PRO A 295 -3.71 -12.94 47.91
N VAL A 296 -4.24 -11.72 47.91
CA VAL A 296 -4.89 -11.12 46.74
C VAL A 296 -3.81 -11.03 45.67
N ASP A 297 -4.09 -11.62 44.51
CA ASP A 297 -3.25 -11.47 43.34
C ASP A 297 -3.52 -10.07 42.78
N GLU A 298 -2.57 -9.15 42.96
CA GLU A 298 -2.74 -7.72 42.62
C GLU A 298 -2.80 -7.48 41.10
N GLU A 299 -2.57 -8.51 40.28
CA GLU A 299 -2.64 -8.49 38.82
C GLU A 299 -3.82 -9.27 38.24
N GLN A 300 -4.69 -9.84 39.08
CA GLN A 300 -5.89 -10.53 38.58
C GLN A 300 -6.88 -9.50 38.03
N ASP A 301 -7.31 -9.71 36.80
CA ASP A 301 -8.32 -8.94 36.06
C ASP A 301 -9.25 -9.98 35.40
N SER A 302 -10.44 -10.15 35.97
CA SER A 302 -11.31 -11.30 35.75
C SER A 302 -12.26 -11.14 34.55
N ASP A 303 -12.58 -9.92 34.14
CA ASP A 303 -13.36 -9.60 32.94
C ASP A 303 -12.55 -8.95 31.81
N ALA A 304 -11.26 -8.66 32.06
CA ALA A 304 -10.28 -8.20 31.10
C ALA A 304 -10.59 -6.82 30.51
N ASP A 305 -11.14 -5.92 31.33
CA ASP A 305 -11.43 -4.53 30.95
C ASP A 305 -10.22 -3.59 31.20
N GLY A 306 -9.21 -4.05 31.95
CA GLY A 306 -8.02 -3.29 32.31
C GLY A 306 -7.98 -2.77 33.74
N VAL A 307 -9.03 -2.98 34.55
CA VAL A 307 -9.05 -2.72 35.99
C VAL A 307 -8.83 -4.04 36.75
N PRO A 308 -7.74 -4.18 37.52
CA PRO A 308 -7.57 -5.37 38.35
C PRO A 308 -8.68 -5.53 39.40
N ASP A 309 -9.13 -6.76 39.67
CA ASP A 309 -10.20 -7.14 40.62
C ASP A 309 -10.09 -6.41 41.97
N VAL A 310 -8.85 -6.20 42.45
CA VAL A 310 -8.58 -5.53 43.72
C VAL A 310 -8.97 -4.06 43.71
N TYR A 311 -8.77 -3.38 42.58
CA TYR A 311 -9.14 -2.00 42.36
C TYR A 311 -10.63 -1.87 42.10
N GLU A 312 -11.24 -2.79 41.38
CA GLU A 312 -12.68 -2.81 41.15
C GLU A 312 -13.47 -2.90 42.47
N ILE A 313 -13.02 -3.75 43.39
CA ILE A 313 -13.60 -3.82 44.75
C ILE A 313 -13.40 -2.49 45.52
N GLU A 314 -12.31 -1.75 45.27
CA GLU A 314 -12.05 -0.44 45.88
C GLU A 314 -12.93 0.66 45.30
N PHE A 315 -13.12 0.68 43.98
CA PHE A 315 -13.94 1.65 43.25
C PHE A 315 -15.44 1.33 43.31
N GLY A 316 -15.80 0.08 43.62
CA GLY A 316 -17.17 -0.38 43.77
C GLY A 316 -17.80 -0.96 42.51
N THR A 317 -16.99 -1.20 41.47
CA THR A 317 -17.37 -1.88 40.23
C THR A 317 -17.46 -3.40 40.41
N ASP A 318 -17.98 -4.13 39.42
CA ASP A 318 -18.17 -5.60 39.47
C ASP A 318 -17.04 -6.33 38.75
N PRO A 319 -16.15 -7.08 39.46
CA PRO A 319 -14.98 -7.77 38.88
C PRO A 319 -15.22 -8.86 37.84
N TYR A 320 -16.43 -8.98 37.33
CA TYR A 320 -16.79 -9.97 36.33
C TYR A 320 -17.68 -9.35 35.25
N ASN A 321 -17.77 -8.02 35.21
CA ASN A 321 -18.56 -7.26 34.27
C ASN A 321 -17.79 -6.00 33.84
N PRO A 322 -17.27 -5.97 32.61
CA PRO A 322 -16.35 -4.92 32.16
C PRO A 322 -17.01 -3.54 31.99
N ASP A 323 -18.34 -3.46 32.10
CA ASP A 323 -19.18 -2.26 31.99
C ASP A 323 -20.22 -2.35 33.11
N THR A 324 -19.88 -1.84 34.30
CA THR A 324 -20.62 -2.10 35.54
C THR A 324 -22.03 -1.55 35.51
N ASP A 325 -22.23 -0.35 34.95
CA ASP A 325 -23.53 0.30 34.92
C ASP A 325 -24.33 0.04 33.64
N GLY A 326 -23.69 -0.50 32.60
CA GLY A 326 -24.29 -1.03 31.39
C GLY A 326 -24.62 0.04 30.36
N ASP A 327 -23.83 1.10 30.27
CA ASP A 327 -24.08 2.23 29.38
C ASP A 327 -23.29 2.18 28.05
N GLY A 328 -22.35 1.23 27.93
CA GLY A 328 -21.57 0.99 26.73
C GLY A 328 -20.09 1.38 26.82
N LEU A 329 -19.64 1.96 27.94
CA LEU A 329 -18.22 2.19 28.22
C LEU A 329 -17.67 1.15 29.21
N TYR A 330 -16.37 0.85 29.10
CA TYR A 330 -15.71 -0.03 30.07
C TYR A 330 -15.30 0.74 31.32
N ASP A 331 -15.33 0.08 32.49
CA ASP A 331 -15.04 0.72 33.77
C ASP A 331 -13.63 1.36 33.76
N PHE A 332 -12.65 0.69 33.14
CA PHE A 332 -11.32 1.26 32.94
C PHE A 332 -11.33 2.59 32.17
N ILE A 333 -12.12 2.68 31.10
CA ILE A 333 -12.18 3.85 30.22
C ILE A 333 -12.82 5.01 30.96
N GLU A 334 -13.91 4.77 31.67
CA GLU A 334 -14.59 5.78 32.48
C GLU A 334 -13.67 6.34 33.56
N LEU A 335 -12.93 5.46 34.27
CA LEU A 335 -11.93 5.88 35.25
C LEU A 335 -10.81 6.71 34.64
N LEU A 336 -10.41 6.42 33.40
CA LEU A 336 -9.35 7.13 32.69
C LEU A 336 -9.78 8.55 32.28
N ILE A 337 -11.01 8.71 31.76
CA ILE A 337 -11.54 10.00 31.29
C ILE A 337 -12.24 10.80 32.38
N GLY A 338 -12.52 10.19 33.54
CA GLY A 338 -13.08 10.84 34.71
C GLY A 338 -14.60 10.75 34.84
N TYR A 339 -15.22 9.79 34.17
CA TYR A 339 -16.63 9.40 34.35
C TYR A 339 -16.79 8.48 35.56
N ASP A 340 -18.02 8.32 36.04
CA ASP A 340 -18.37 7.51 37.20
C ASP A 340 -18.90 6.14 36.73
N PRO A 341 -18.12 5.04 36.83
CA PRO A 341 -18.48 3.70 36.30
C PRO A 341 -19.68 3.03 37.00
N LEU A 342 -20.36 3.77 37.87
CA LEU A 342 -21.54 3.34 38.60
C LEU A 342 -22.79 4.17 38.20
N SER A 343 -22.65 5.05 37.20
CA SER A 343 -23.65 6.03 36.80
C SER A 343 -23.65 6.23 35.28
N THR A 344 -24.66 5.65 34.63
CA THR A 344 -24.86 5.67 33.17
C THR A 344 -25.03 7.05 32.52
N ASP A 345 -24.86 8.15 33.24
CA ASP A 345 -25.01 9.56 32.85
C ASP A 345 -24.32 10.38 33.95
N SER A 346 -23.00 10.50 33.87
CA SER A 346 -22.13 11.05 34.92
C SER A 346 -22.40 12.53 35.19
N ASP A 347 -22.78 13.29 34.16
CA ASP A 347 -23.01 14.74 34.26
C ASP A 347 -24.50 15.11 34.46
N GLY A 348 -25.41 14.15 34.26
CA GLY A 348 -26.85 14.29 34.42
C GLY A 348 -27.51 15.09 33.30
N ASN A 349 -26.90 15.16 32.11
CA ASN A 349 -27.40 15.93 30.97
C ASN A 349 -28.51 15.19 30.19
N GLY A 350 -28.70 13.89 30.45
CA GLY A 350 -29.73 13.03 29.85
C GLY A 350 -29.30 12.29 28.59
N ILE A 351 -28.01 12.29 28.25
CA ILE A 351 -27.33 11.41 27.30
C ILE A 351 -26.53 10.41 28.14
N LEU A 352 -26.45 9.14 27.72
CA LEU A 352 -25.64 8.16 28.44
C LEU A 352 -24.16 8.41 28.13
N ASP A 353 -23.23 8.09 29.03
CA ASP A 353 -21.82 8.42 28.82
C ASP A 353 -21.25 7.72 27.58
N GLY A 354 -21.67 6.47 27.30
CA GLY A 354 -21.36 5.77 26.05
C GLY A 354 -22.02 6.35 24.78
N ASP A 355 -23.13 7.09 24.91
CA ASP A 355 -23.82 7.79 23.81
C ASP A 355 -23.32 9.23 23.61
N GLU A 356 -22.42 9.73 24.45
CA GLU A 356 -21.79 11.04 24.28
C GLU A 356 -20.73 11.02 23.17
N ASP A 357 -20.32 12.22 22.73
CA ASP A 357 -19.35 12.48 21.67
C ASP A 357 -18.31 13.47 22.26
N LEU A 358 -17.31 12.92 22.95
CA LEU A 358 -16.46 13.68 23.86
C LEU A 358 -15.50 14.62 23.13
N ASP A 359 -15.00 14.23 21.96
CA ASP A 359 -14.12 15.04 21.11
C ASP A 359 -14.81 15.76 19.96
N SER A 360 -16.12 15.52 19.79
CA SER A 360 -17.00 16.23 18.85
C SER A 360 -16.70 15.97 17.37
N ASP A 361 -16.28 14.75 17.05
CA ASP A 361 -15.99 14.28 15.70
C ASP A 361 -17.21 13.70 14.96
N GLY A 362 -18.30 13.42 15.71
CA GLY A 362 -19.56 12.88 15.18
C GLY A 362 -19.75 11.37 15.40
N LEU A 363 -18.80 10.68 16.03
CA LEU A 363 -18.95 9.35 16.59
C LEU A 363 -19.39 9.46 18.06
N THR A 364 -19.86 8.34 18.62
CA THR A 364 -20.14 8.29 20.07
C THR A 364 -19.03 7.51 20.73
N ASN A 365 -18.76 7.79 22.01
CA ASN A 365 -17.69 7.13 22.77
C ASN A 365 -17.76 5.59 22.66
N ALA A 366 -18.96 5.01 22.70
CA ALA A 366 -19.16 3.57 22.52
C ALA A 366 -18.92 3.06 21.08
N ASN A 367 -19.20 3.88 20.05
CA ASN A 367 -18.88 3.53 18.66
C ASN A 367 -17.36 3.58 18.42
N GLU A 368 -16.68 4.58 18.97
CA GLU A 368 -15.23 4.71 18.86
C GLU A 368 -14.52 3.52 19.53
N LEU A 369 -14.96 3.12 20.72
CA LEU A 369 -14.45 1.92 21.40
C LEU A 369 -14.65 0.64 20.56
N LEU A 370 -15.75 0.55 19.81
CA LEU A 370 -16.02 -0.58 18.92
C LEU A 370 -15.13 -0.56 17.66
N LEU A 371 -14.82 0.63 17.15
CA LEU A 371 -13.99 0.84 15.96
C LEU A 371 -12.49 0.77 16.30
N GLY A 372 -12.13 0.97 17.56
CA GLY A 372 -10.74 1.07 18.01
C GLY A 372 -10.15 2.47 17.90
N THR A 373 -10.99 3.48 17.60
CA THR A 373 -10.62 4.89 17.55
C THR A 373 -10.61 5.54 18.94
N SER A 374 -10.12 6.77 19.03
CA SER A 374 -9.86 7.43 20.30
C SER A 374 -10.97 8.40 20.72
N ILE A 375 -11.68 8.04 21.78
CA ILE A 375 -12.72 8.86 22.44
C ILE A 375 -12.31 10.26 22.94
N THR A 376 -11.03 10.63 22.83
CA THR A 376 -10.52 11.95 23.24
C THR A 376 -9.80 12.71 22.13
N PHE A 377 -9.64 12.08 20.97
CA PHE A 377 -8.89 12.62 19.84
C PHE A 377 -9.70 12.37 18.59
N ALA A 378 -10.31 13.45 18.07
CA ALA A 378 -11.20 13.40 16.93
C ALA A 378 -10.56 12.83 15.64
N ASP A 379 -9.24 12.72 15.59
CA ASP A 379 -8.42 12.25 14.47
C ASP A 379 -7.41 11.27 15.08
N THR A 380 -7.70 9.98 14.97
CA THR A 380 -6.99 8.93 15.71
C THR A 380 -5.61 8.64 15.13
N ASP A 381 -5.48 8.63 13.81
CA ASP A 381 -4.21 8.32 13.13
C ASP A 381 -3.37 9.56 12.82
N GLY A 382 -3.96 10.76 12.91
CA GLY A 382 -3.28 12.04 12.86
C GLY A 382 -3.01 12.55 11.45
N ASP A 383 -3.80 12.13 10.46
CA ASP A 383 -3.62 12.50 9.05
C ASP A 383 -4.31 13.83 8.66
N GLY A 384 -5.13 14.38 9.56
CA GLY A 384 -5.86 15.63 9.38
C GLY A 384 -7.36 15.48 9.07
N LEU A 385 -7.88 14.26 8.94
CA LEU A 385 -9.31 13.95 8.89
C LEU A 385 -9.80 13.46 10.25
N SER A 386 -11.06 13.74 10.58
CA SER A 386 -11.62 13.23 11.82
C SER A 386 -12.25 11.86 11.61
N ASP A 387 -12.19 10.96 12.60
CA ASP A 387 -12.63 9.56 12.47
C ASP A 387 -14.09 9.48 11.97
N GLY A 388 -14.96 10.36 12.46
CA GLY A 388 -16.34 10.50 12.00
C GLY A 388 -16.50 10.96 10.54
N ASP A 389 -15.64 11.84 10.03
CA ASP A 389 -15.65 12.30 8.64
C ASP A 389 -15.11 11.21 7.71
N GLU A 390 -14.06 10.51 8.13
CA GLU A 390 -13.52 9.36 7.41
C GLU A 390 -14.56 8.28 7.19
N LEU A 391 -15.30 7.88 8.22
CA LEU A 391 -16.32 6.83 8.07
C LEU A 391 -17.58 7.28 7.32
N SER A 392 -17.96 8.56 7.45
CA SER A 392 -19.28 9.04 6.99
C SER A 392 -19.24 9.85 5.68
N VAL A 393 -18.09 10.45 5.35
CA VAL A 393 -17.91 11.34 4.20
C VAL A 393 -16.94 10.75 3.19
N TYR A 394 -15.75 10.35 3.63
CA TYR A 394 -14.64 9.98 2.74
C TYR A 394 -14.53 8.47 2.49
N PHE A 395 -15.11 7.66 3.38
CA PHE A 395 -15.07 6.21 3.37
C PHE A 395 -13.65 5.63 3.47
N SER A 396 -12.77 6.29 4.25
CA SER A 396 -11.44 5.84 4.66
C SER A 396 -11.45 5.06 5.99
N ASP A 397 -10.31 4.48 6.36
CA ASP A 397 -10.09 3.77 7.62
C ASP A 397 -9.43 4.70 8.66
N PRO A 398 -10.14 5.09 9.74
CA PRO A 398 -9.67 6.09 10.72
C PRO A 398 -8.50 5.64 11.61
N LEU A 399 -7.94 4.47 11.32
CA LEU A 399 -6.78 3.92 12.01
C LEU A 399 -5.54 3.88 11.11
N VAL A 400 -5.65 4.37 9.88
CA VAL A 400 -4.64 4.23 8.84
C VAL A 400 -4.50 5.54 8.06
N ILE A 401 -3.38 6.25 8.32
CA ILE A 401 -3.03 7.54 7.71
C ILE A 401 -3.18 7.57 6.16
N ASP A 402 -2.99 6.42 5.51
CA ASP A 402 -3.06 6.22 4.06
C ASP A 402 -3.83 4.92 3.83
N THR A 403 -5.14 5.04 3.64
CA THR A 403 -6.09 3.91 3.63
C THR A 403 -5.81 2.93 2.50
N ASP A 404 -5.41 3.44 1.33
CA ASP A 404 -5.21 2.62 0.14
C ASP A 404 -3.75 2.23 -0.12
N GLY A 405 -2.83 2.85 0.61
CA GLY A 405 -1.42 2.49 0.72
C GLY A 405 -0.59 2.94 -0.46
N ASP A 406 -0.99 4.02 -1.16
CA ASP A 406 -0.29 4.52 -2.33
C ASP A 406 0.80 5.57 -2.04
N GLY A 407 0.87 6.03 -0.78
CA GLY A 407 1.88 6.94 -0.27
C GLY A 407 1.40 8.38 -0.06
N ILE A 408 0.14 8.71 -0.35
CA ILE A 408 -0.49 9.98 0.02
C ILE A 408 -1.42 9.74 1.21
N SER A 409 -1.39 10.60 2.22
CA SER A 409 -2.30 10.48 3.36
C SER A 409 -3.72 10.87 2.97
N ASP A 410 -4.73 10.26 3.58
CA ASP A 410 -6.14 10.47 3.22
C ASP A 410 -6.52 11.96 3.35
N GLY A 411 -6.04 12.63 4.41
CA GLY A 411 -6.20 14.06 4.62
C GLY A 411 -5.56 14.92 3.54
N ASP A 412 -4.37 14.56 3.08
CA ASP A 412 -3.68 15.30 2.03
C ASP A 412 -4.35 15.09 0.68
N GLU A 413 -4.82 13.87 0.39
CA GLU A 413 -5.63 13.56 -0.79
C GLU A 413 -6.88 14.44 -0.90
N ILE A 414 -7.64 14.61 0.18
CA ILE A 414 -8.82 15.49 0.17
C ILE A 414 -8.45 16.93 -0.17
N LEU A 415 -7.32 17.41 0.34
CA LEU A 415 -6.83 18.76 0.06
C LEU A 415 -6.37 18.94 -1.40
N ILE A 416 -5.77 17.92 -2.01
CA ILE A 416 -5.39 17.92 -3.44
C ILE A 416 -6.53 17.49 -4.39
N GLY A 417 -7.70 17.13 -3.85
CA GLY A 417 -8.90 16.78 -4.60
C GLY A 417 -8.90 15.35 -5.15
N LYS A 418 -8.22 14.46 -4.45
CA LYS A 418 -8.13 13.01 -4.65
C LYS A 418 -9.03 12.27 -3.66
N SER A 419 -8.90 10.94 -3.59
CA SER A 419 -9.87 10.07 -2.95
C SER A 419 -9.12 9.01 -2.15
N PRO A 420 -9.31 8.96 -0.81
CA PRO A 420 -8.73 7.99 0.16
C PRO A 420 -8.86 6.48 -0.10
N SER A 421 -9.32 6.09 -1.27
CA SER A 421 -9.57 4.70 -1.65
C SER A 421 -9.17 4.42 -3.10
N ASP A 422 -8.47 5.36 -3.75
CA ASP A 422 -8.01 5.30 -5.13
C ASP A 422 -6.48 5.20 -5.20
N ALA A 423 -5.96 4.01 -4.91
CA ALA A 423 -4.52 3.71 -4.88
C ALA A 423 -3.77 3.89 -6.22
N THR A 424 -4.44 4.43 -7.25
CA THR A 424 -3.85 4.70 -8.56
C THR A 424 -3.19 6.07 -8.61
N ASP A 425 -3.33 6.90 -7.59
CA ASP A 425 -2.92 8.29 -7.65
C ASP A 425 -1.75 8.71 -6.77
N GLY A 426 -1.10 7.77 -6.08
CA GLY A 426 0.11 7.99 -5.28
C GLY A 426 1.33 8.52 -6.05
N GLU A 427 1.33 8.45 -7.37
CA GLU A 427 2.35 9.10 -8.22
C GLU A 427 2.06 10.59 -8.47
N TYR A 428 0.92 11.10 -8.00
CA TYR A 428 0.53 12.49 -8.14
C TYR A 428 1.39 13.35 -7.21
N LYS A 429 2.26 14.16 -7.81
CA LYS A 429 3.09 15.13 -7.08
C LYS A 429 2.65 16.56 -7.37
N ILE A 430 2.69 17.41 -6.36
CA ILE A 430 2.45 18.84 -6.49
C ILE A 430 3.70 19.62 -6.13
N ALA A 431 4.02 20.62 -6.97
CA ALA A 431 5.07 21.57 -6.69
C ALA A 431 4.62 22.51 -5.56
N GLN A 432 5.34 22.49 -4.46
CA GLN A 432 5.04 23.25 -3.25
C GLN A 432 6.25 24.06 -2.81
N THR A 433 5.98 25.15 -2.09
CA THR A 433 7.01 26.02 -1.53
C THR A 433 6.67 26.38 -0.09
N THR A 434 7.61 26.17 0.83
CA THR A 434 7.51 26.62 2.23
C THR A 434 8.71 27.49 2.59
N GLU A 435 8.53 28.47 3.47
CA GLU A 435 9.60 29.34 3.97
C GLU A 435 9.61 29.33 5.49
N GLN A 436 10.72 28.88 6.08
CA GLN A 436 10.92 28.87 7.53
C GLN A 436 11.89 29.98 7.95
N PRO A 437 11.48 30.90 8.85
CA PRO A 437 12.40 31.84 9.46
C PRO A 437 13.36 31.11 10.41
N ILE A 438 14.64 31.46 10.33
CA ILE A 438 15.68 30.92 11.21
C ILE A 438 15.97 31.94 12.30
N HIS A 439 15.71 31.53 13.55
CA HIS A 439 15.86 32.38 14.72
C HIS A 439 16.94 31.83 15.65
N ASN A 440 18.21 32.07 15.32
CA ASN A 440 19.31 31.79 16.23
C ASN A 440 19.72 33.05 17.01
N THR A 441 19.82 32.91 18.33
CA THR A 441 20.20 33.98 19.26
C THR A 441 21.72 34.27 19.31
N GLU A 442 22.54 33.42 18.70
CA GLU A 442 24.01 33.45 18.79
C GLU A 442 24.67 33.66 17.40
N ASP A 443 24.20 34.66 16.65
CA ASP A 443 24.89 35.21 15.47
C ASP A 443 24.77 34.35 14.19
N SER A 444 23.56 34.26 13.63
CA SER A 444 23.33 33.66 12.32
C SER A 444 23.10 34.75 11.27
N ALA A 445 23.90 34.76 10.20
CA ALA A 445 23.59 35.58 9.02
C ALA A 445 22.40 35.02 8.23
N ILE A 446 22.04 33.75 8.39
CA ILE A 446 20.85 33.16 7.77
C ILE A 446 19.60 33.67 8.52
N THR A 447 18.66 34.21 7.76
CA THR A 447 17.41 34.82 8.24
C THR A 447 16.19 33.95 8.01
N SER A 448 16.10 33.30 6.86
CA SER A 448 15.08 32.31 6.52
C SER A 448 15.60 31.35 5.45
N VAL A 449 14.91 30.23 5.30
CA VAL A 449 15.16 29.24 4.27
C VAL A 449 13.84 28.93 3.59
N GLU A 450 13.82 29.11 2.27
CA GLU A 450 12.72 28.70 1.40
C GLU A 450 13.08 27.37 0.74
N VAL A 451 12.13 26.45 0.70
CA VAL A 451 12.24 25.14 0.03
C VAL A 451 11.13 25.03 -0.97
N SER A 452 11.48 24.74 -2.23
CA SER A 452 10.54 24.38 -3.28
C SER A 452 10.82 22.97 -3.79
N VAL A 453 9.83 22.09 -3.75
CA VAL A 453 9.98 20.66 -4.10
C VAL A 453 8.65 20.10 -4.61
N GLU A 454 8.72 19.05 -5.43
CA GLU A 454 7.56 18.26 -5.84
C GLU A 454 7.42 17.04 -4.94
N LEU A 455 6.33 16.98 -4.19
CA LEU A 455 6.01 15.93 -3.21
C LEU A 455 4.58 15.45 -3.43
N ALA A 456 4.29 14.23 -2.96
CA ALA A 456 2.96 13.65 -3.03
C ALA A 456 2.06 14.26 -1.93
N ASN A 457 2.55 14.27 -0.68
CA ASN A 457 1.90 14.91 0.46
C ASN A 457 2.20 16.41 0.55
N TYR A 458 1.47 17.12 1.41
CA TYR A 458 1.72 18.53 1.67
C TYR A 458 3.12 18.75 2.28
N ILE A 459 3.84 19.76 1.79
CA ILE A 459 5.23 19.96 2.20
C ILE A 459 5.39 20.14 3.73
N ASP A 460 4.41 20.75 4.39
CA ASP A 460 4.46 20.99 5.84
C ASP A 460 4.14 19.73 6.67
N SER A 461 3.55 18.67 6.08
CA SER A 461 3.31 17.39 6.76
C SER A 461 4.55 16.48 6.72
N VAL A 462 5.32 16.53 5.63
CA VAL A 462 6.44 15.59 5.40
C VAL A 462 7.84 16.19 5.46
N LEU A 463 8.01 17.52 5.46
CA LEU A 463 9.33 18.18 5.54
C LEU A 463 9.52 18.93 6.86
N GLU A 464 10.57 18.56 7.60
CA GLU A 464 11.04 19.30 8.77
C GLU A 464 12.34 20.08 8.44
N ILE A 465 12.34 21.39 8.70
CA ILE A 465 13.52 22.25 8.56
C ILE A 465 14.06 22.57 9.96
N ASN A 466 15.30 22.13 10.22
CA ASN A 466 15.88 22.13 11.54
C ASN A 466 17.10 23.06 11.65
N ASP A 467 17.11 23.94 12.65
CA ASP A 467 18.35 24.65 13.06
C ASP A 467 19.26 23.68 13.81
N MET A 468 20.37 23.28 13.19
CA MET A 468 21.27 22.26 13.73
C MET A 468 22.36 22.82 14.64
N TYR A 469 22.35 24.13 14.90
CA TYR A 469 23.33 24.76 15.79
C TYR A 469 23.27 24.19 17.21
N GLY A 470 24.39 23.61 17.67
CA GLY A 470 24.50 22.96 18.97
C GLY A 470 23.79 21.60 19.08
N ARG A 471 23.06 21.17 18.05
CA ARG A 471 22.45 19.84 17.96
C ARG A 471 23.37 18.84 17.26
N ASP A 472 24.04 19.28 16.20
CA ASP A 472 25.05 18.49 15.49
C ASP A 472 26.45 19.12 15.64
N VAL A 473 27.37 18.37 16.25
CA VAL A 473 28.74 18.85 16.51
C VAL A 473 29.54 19.02 15.23
N TYR A 474 29.25 18.24 14.19
CA TYR A 474 29.97 18.30 12.93
C TYR A 474 29.67 19.64 12.26
N SER A 475 28.40 19.94 12.02
CA SER A 475 28.01 21.18 11.35
C SER A 475 28.15 22.45 12.21
N THR A 476 28.14 22.34 13.55
CA THR A 476 28.24 23.51 14.45
C THR A 476 29.63 24.18 14.42
N ASP A 477 30.70 23.38 14.45
CA ASP A 477 32.08 23.85 14.60
C ASP A 477 32.84 23.90 13.26
N VAL A 478 32.14 24.24 12.18
CA VAL A 478 32.72 24.40 10.84
C VAL A 478 33.50 25.71 10.73
N VAL A 479 34.75 25.61 10.24
CA VAL A 479 35.62 26.78 10.02
C VAL A 479 35.02 27.68 8.94
N GLY A 480 34.86 28.96 9.26
CA GLY A 480 34.31 29.94 8.32
C GLY A 480 32.78 29.95 8.25
N ARG A 481 32.07 29.22 9.12
CA ARG A 481 30.59 29.27 9.23
C ARG A 481 30.07 30.68 9.47
N LEU A 482 29.01 31.05 8.76
CA LEU A 482 28.38 32.38 8.78
C LEU A 482 26.92 32.36 9.27
N GLY A 483 26.34 31.18 9.51
CA GLY A 483 24.95 31.03 9.91
C GLY A 483 24.70 29.73 10.65
N SER A 484 23.50 29.57 11.23
CA SER A 484 23.05 28.26 11.71
C SER A 484 23.16 27.23 10.61
N PRO A 485 23.73 26.03 10.86
CA PRO A 485 23.57 24.92 9.94
C PRO A 485 22.09 24.54 9.84
N ILE A 486 21.63 24.22 8.63
CA ILE A 486 20.23 23.92 8.35
C ILE A 486 20.13 22.46 7.93
N GLY A 487 19.45 21.66 8.74
CA GLY A 487 19.10 20.28 8.44
C GLY A 487 17.73 20.20 7.80
N PHE A 488 17.57 19.27 6.86
CA PHE A 488 16.29 18.96 6.23
C PHE A 488 16.01 17.47 6.43
N GLU A 489 14.84 17.13 6.95
CA GLU A 489 14.37 15.76 7.09
C GLU A 489 13.04 15.65 6.32
N CYS A 490 13.00 14.80 5.31
CA CYS A 490 11.80 14.57 4.53
C CYS A 490 11.41 13.09 4.59
N GLN A 491 10.14 12.82 4.83
CA GLN A 491 9.60 11.45 4.93
C GLN A 491 9.32 10.84 3.54
N GLU A 492 9.47 11.62 2.48
CA GLU A 492 9.25 11.21 1.09
C GLU A 492 10.51 11.32 0.22
N ASP A 493 10.54 10.49 -0.82
CA ASP A 493 11.53 10.57 -1.87
C ASP A 493 11.18 11.65 -2.90
N PHE A 494 12.16 12.50 -3.21
CA PHE A 494 12.06 13.55 -4.23
C PHE A 494 13.23 13.46 -5.22
N ASN A 495 13.00 13.95 -6.44
CA ASN A 495 14.03 13.96 -7.48
C ASN A 495 14.97 15.17 -7.35
N GLU A 496 14.39 16.35 -7.15
CA GLU A 496 15.10 17.61 -7.07
C GLU A 496 14.32 18.59 -6.17
N ALA A 497 15.06 19.31 -5.32
CA ALA A 497 14.54 20.37 -4.48
C ALA A 497 15.37 21.65 -4.70
N LEU A 498 14.69 22.79 -4.76
CA LEU A 498 15.30 24.10 -4.83
C LEU A 498 15.27 24.74 -3.45
N ILE A 499 16.44 25.06 -2.90
CA ILE A 499 16.57 25.74 -1.61
C ILE A 499 17.07 27.16 -1.83
N VAL A 500 16.42 28.13 -1.19
CA VAL A 500 16.87 29.52 -1.17
C VAL A 500 17.19 29.91 0.27
N ILE A 501 18.47 30.10 0.54
CA ILE A 501 18.96 30.58 1.84
C ILE A 501 18.98 32.10 1.79
N HIS A 502 18.12 32.75 2.59
CA HIS A 502 18.10 34.20 2.74
C HIS A 502 19.07 34.63 3.84
N TYR A 503 19.94 35.60 3.55
CA TYR A 503 20.91 36.10 4.52
C TYR A 503 20.85 37.62 4.76
N ASP A 504 21.34 38.05 5.91
CA ASP A 504 21.56 39.47 6.24
C ASP A 504 23.02 39.84 5.96
N GLU A 505 23.25 40.64 4.91
CA GLU A 505 24.57 41.16 4.53
C GLU A 505 25.29 41.81 5.72
N SER A 506 24.56 42.49 6.61
CA SER A 506 25.15 43.18 7.76
C SER A 506 25.65 42.23 8.86
N ALA A 507 25.22 40.98 8.83
CA ALA A 507 25.63 39.91 9.74
C ALA A 507 26.78 39.06 9.20
N LEU A 508 27.27 39.30 7.97
CA LEU A 508 28.40 38.57 7.38
C LEU A 508 29.77 38.94 7.97
N GLY A 509 29.85 40.00 8.79
CA GLY A 509 31.09 40.43 9.43
C GLY A 509 32.11 40.96 8.41
N ASP A 510 33.30 40.37 8.37
CA ASP A 510 34.39 40.74 7.44
C ASP A 510 34.33 39.98 6.11
N THR A 511 33.44 38.98 5.99
CA THR A 511 33.26 38.17 4.78
C THR A 511 32.72 39.02 3.63
N GLN A 512 33.30 38.86 2.43
CA GLN A 512 32.72 39.43 1.21
C GLN A 512 31.66 38.47 0.66
N GLU A 513 30.55 38.98 0.13
CA GLU A 513 29.45 38.13 -0.38
C GLU A 513 29.92 37.17 -1.49
N GLU A 514 30.86 37.61 -2.34
CA GLU A 514 31.48 36.79 -3.38
C GLU A 514 32.27 35.57 -2.87
N ASN A 515 32.55 35.51 -1.55
CA ASN A 515 33.18 34.37 -0.89
C ASN A 515 32.15 33.41 -0.28
N LEU A 516 30.85 33.69 -0.37
CA LEU A 516 29.83 32.79 0.17
C LEU A 516 29.83 31.46 -0.57
N GLY A 517 29.88 30.37 0.19
CA GLY A 517 29.72 29.00 -0.30
C GLY A 517 28.90 28.17 0.65
N VAL A 518 28.41 27.02 0.18
CA VAL A 518 27.65 26.07 0.99
C VAL A 518 28.38 24.74 1.03
N LEU A 519 28.51 24.20 2.23
CA LEU A 519 29.04 22.86 2.49
C LEU A 519 27.93 21.96 3.02
N TRP A 520 28.02 20.66 2.78
CA TRP A 520 27.25 19.65 3.50
C TRP A 520 28.18 18.53 3.98
N TYR A 521 27.79 17.85 5.05
CA TYR A 521 28.57 16.74 5.59
C TYR A 521 28.07 15.41 5.03
N ASP A 522 28.93 14.72 4.28
CA ASP A 522 28.66 13.38 3.81
C ASP A 522 29.07 12.36 4.88
N GLU A 523 28.08 11.75 5.51
CA GLU A 523 28.32 10.75 6.55
C GLU A 523 29.00 9.48 6.01
N GLU A 524 28.77 9.12 4.74
CA GLU A 524 29.34 7.91 4.14
C GLU A 524 30.85 8.08 3.91
N SER A 525 31.26 9.21 3.35
CA SER A 525 32.68 9.50 3.14
C SER A 525 33.37 10.08 4.37
N GLY A 526 32.62 10.68 5.30
CA GLY A 526 33.12 11.38 6.48
C GLY A 526 33.79 12.73 6.15
N PHE A 527 33.45 13.33 5.01
CA PHE A 527 34.04 14.58 4.53
C PHE A 527 32.97 15.65 4.26
N TYR A 528 33.38 16.92 4.38
CA TYR A 528 32.58 18.03 3.89
C TYR A 528 32.68 18.11 2.37
N ILE A 529 31.53 18.16 1.71
CA ILE A 529 31.39 18.32 0.27
C ILE A 529 30.89 19.73 -0.01
N MET A 530 31.54 20.40 -0.96
CA MET A 530 31.15 21.74 -1.40
C MET A 530 30.01 21.62 -2.40
N GLN A 531 28.97 22.44 -2.21
CA GLN A 531 27.87 22.50 -3.16
C GLN A 531 28.24 23.39 -4.35
N ASP A 532 28.86 22.78 -5.35
CA ASP A 532 29.39 23.47 -6.53
C ASP A 532 28.31 24.15 -7.39
N GLN A 533 27.04 23.77 -7.23
CA GLN A 533 25.89 24.39 -7.91
C GLN A 533 25.26 25.54 -7.12
N ALA A 534 25.84 25.97 -5.98
CA ALA A 534 25.33 27.12 -5.24
C ALA A 534 25.40 28.41 -6.06
N VAL A 535 24.27 29.09 -6.23
CA VAL A 535 24.15 30.35 -6.99
C VAL A 535 23.89 31.50 -6.04
N LEU A 536 24.83 32.44 -5.98
CA LEU A 536 24.71 33.67 -5.20
C LEU A 536 23.97 34.76 -5.98
N ASP A 537 22.96 35.37 -5.36
CA ASP A 537 22.33 36.62 -5.80
C ASP A 537 22.51 37.71 -4.74
N VAL A 538 23.49 38.58 -4.97
CA VAL A 538 23.84 39.71 -4.08
C VAL A 538 22.81 40.84 -4.10
N GLU A 539 21.92 40.93 -5.10
CA GLU A 539 20.87 41.95 -5.10
C GLU A 539 19.68 41.50 -4.25
N ALA A 540 19.42 40.19 -4.20
CA ALA A 540 18.37 39.56 -3.41
C ALA A 540 18.82 39.12 -2.01
N ASN A 541 20.13 39.11 -1.72
CA ASN A 541 20.75 38.53 -0.54
C ASN A 541 20.36 37.05 -0.35
N THR A 542 20.50 36.26 -1.43
CA THR A 542 20.17 34.83 -1.40
C THR A 542 21.29 33.96 -1.95
N VAL A 543 21.36 32.73 -1.42
CA VAL A 543 22.13 31.64 -2.00
C VAL A 543 21.16 30.53 -2.37
N THR A 544 21.09 30.19 -3.66
CA THR A 544 20.17 29.18 -4.20
C THR A 544 20.90 27.87 -4.44
N LEU A 545 20.29 26.75 -4.07
CA LEU A 545 20.82 25.40 -4.22
C LEU A 545 19.81 24.53 -4.97
N GLU A 546 20.26 23.80 -5.98
CA GLU A 546 19.54 22.67 -6.57
C GLU A 546 20.08 21.39 -5.93
N LEU A 547 19.23 20.63 -5.25
CA LEU A 547 19.59 19.48 -4.43
C LEU A 547 18.87 18.22 -4.91
N SER A 548 19.60 17.11 -5.01
CA SER A 548 19.03 15.78 -5.29
C SER A 548 18.88 14.90 -4.04
N HIS A 549 19.18 15.45 -2.86
CA HIS A 549 19.07 14.81 -1.56
C HIS A 549 19.03 15.88 -0.48
N PHE A 550 18.54 15.53 0.71
CA PHE A 550 18.61 16.37 1.89
C PHE A 550 19.71 15.92 2.85
N SER A 551 20.30 16.89 3.53
CA SER A 551 21.38 16.75 4.50
C SER A 551 21.41 17.99 5.39
N THR A 552 22.46 18.14 6.20
CA THR A 552 22.74 19.39 6.92
C THR A 552 23.68 20.28 6.09
N TYR A 553 23.20 21.46 5.73
CA TYR A 553 23.92 22.45 4.93
C TYR A 553 24.44 23.61 5.79
N VAL A 554 25.65 24.07 5.49
CA VAL A 554 26.37 25.10 6.24
C VAL A 554 26.79 26.21 5.29
N LEU A 555 26.31 27.44 5.53
CA LEU A 555 26.80 28.63 4.85
C LEU A 555 28.17 29.04 5.42
N VAL A 556 29.17 29.20 4.56
CA VAL A 556 30.56 29.49 4.94
C VAL A 556 31.19 30.58 4.09
N ASP A 557 32.25 31.21 4.61
CA ASP A 557 33.24 31.92 3.80
C ASP A 557 34.22 30.89 3.22
N ILE A 558 34.19 30.76 1.90
CA ILE A 558 34.96 29.75 1.17
C ILE A 558 36.46 30.02 1.16
N GLU A 559 36.90 31.27 1.28
CA GLU A 559 38.32 31.61 1.40
C GLU A 559 38.83 31.21 2.79
N ILE A 560 38.05 31.48 3.84
CA ILE A 560 38.38 31.07 5.21
C ILE A 560 38.40 29.54 5.30
N TRP A 561 37.40 28.86 4.75
CA TRP A 561 37.37 27.39 4.67
C TRP A 561 38.60 26.84 3.95
N ASN A 562 38.96 27.37 2.79
CA ASN A 562 40.13 26.89 2.05
C ASN A 562 41.46 27.27 2.74
N SER A 563 41.47 28.25 3.65
CA SER A 563 42.68 28.71 4.33
C SER A 563 43.23 27.72 5.36
N VAL A 564 42.39 26.84 5.90
CA VAL A 564 42.82 25.81 6.87
C VAL A 564 43.58 24.66 6.20
N GLY A 565 43.58 24.58 4.85
CA GLY A 565 44.20 23.49 4.10
C GLY A 565 43.48 22.14 4.34
N PRO A 566 43.83 21.07 3.61
CA PRO A 566 43.37 19.74 4.01
C PRO A 566 43.88 19.50 5.43
N ILE A 567 42.96 19.20 6.35
CA ILE A 567 43.34 18.65 7.64
C ILE A 567 44.04 17.33 7.30
N ASP A 568 45.36 17.33 7.39
CA ASP A 568 46.18 16.13 7.27
C ASP A 568 45.85 15.27 8.49
N TYR A 569 44.83 14.43 8.35
CA TYR A 569 44.65 13.26 9.20
C TYR A 569 45.79 12.29 8.86
N ASP A 570 47.01 12.67 9.21
CA ASP A 570 48.09 11.72 9.47
C ASP A 570 47.68 11.01 10.77
N VAL A 571 46.62 10.20 10.70
CA VAL A 571 46.19 9.32 11.77
C VAL A 571 47.36 8.36 11.95
N PRO A 572 48.11 8.41 13.07
CA PRO A 572 48.90 7.25 13.40
C PRO A 572 47.86 6.15 13.56
N THR A 573 47.98 5.06 12.80
CA THR A 573 47.15 3.86 12.93
C THR A 573 47.37 3.19 14.29
N THR A 574 46.97 3.87 15.35
CA THR A 574 46.70 3.33 16.67
C THR A 574 45.21 3.49 16.83
N GLU A 575 44.48 2.41 16.53
CA GLU A 575 43.12 2.21 17.00
C GLU A 575 43.08 2.58 18.49
N HIS A 576 42.50 3.73 18.81
CA HIS A 576 42.05 4.01 20.16
C HIS A 576 40.64 3.43 20.26
N TYR A 577 40.56 2.17 20.69
CA TYR A 577 39.32 1.65 21.26
C TYR A 577 39.03 2.46 22.52
N TYR A 578 37.94 3.23 22.50
CA TYR A 578 37.33 3.72 23.72
C TYR A 578 36.40 2.61 24.23
N ASP A 579 36.84 1.89 25.26
CA ASP A 579 35.97 0.97 25.99
C ASP A 579 35.00 1.81 26.84
N PHE A 580 33.75 1.94 26.41
CA PHE A 580 32.69 2.48 27.26
C PHE A 580 32.26 1.41 28.26
N TYR A 581 32.45 1.67 29.56
CA TYR A 581 31.93 0.81 30.62
C TYR A 581 30.56 1.33 31.07
N PHE A 582 29.48 0.60 30.74
CA PHE A 582 28.16 0.87 31.30
C PHE A 582 28.05 0.19 32.67
N ALA A 583 27.99 0.98 33.74
CA ALA A 583 27.65 0.49 35.06
C ALA A 583 26.22 0.88 35.40
N LEU A 584 25.32 -0.09 35.45
CA LEU A 584 23.98 0.08 36.01
C LEU A 584 24.08 0.07 37.53
N ASP A 585 23.74 1.18 38.19
CA ASP A 585 23.40 1.14 39.61
C ASP A 585 21.99 0.57 39.79
N VAL A 586 21.72 -0.04 40.95
CA VAL A 586 20.44 -0.67 41.35
C VAL A 586 19.24 0.28 41.34
N SER A 587 19.44 1.56 41.02
CA SER A 587 18.45 2.62 40.89
C SER A 587 18.06 2.97 39.44
N ARG A 588 18.56 2.22 38.43
CA ARG A 588 18.24 2.38 36.99
C ARG A 588 18.59 3.74 36.34
N ASN A 589 19.32 4.62 37.01
CA ASN A 589 19.82 5.83 36.38
C ASN A 589 21.18 5.58 35.69
N MET A 590 21.28 5.98 34.43
CA MET A 590 22.49 5.87 33.62
C MET A 590 23.30 7.17 33.76
N THR A 591 24.61 7.07 33.99
CA THR A 591 25.51 8.24 33.97
C THR A 591 26.75 7.90 33.18
N ILE A 592 27.07 8.73 32.20
CA ILE A 592 28.24 8.59 31.32
C ILE A 592 29.42 9.28 32.02
N GLN A 593 30.53 8.56 32.20
CA GLN A 593 31.83 9.18 32.48
C GLN A 593 32.78 8.87 31.33
N GLN A 594 33.42 9.93 30.83
CA GLN A 594 34.41 9.91 29.76
C GLN A 594 35.76 9.38 30.25
#